data_AF-W6UZV0-F1
#
_entry.id   AF-W6UZV0-F1
#
_cell.length_a   1.000
_cell.length_b   1.000
_cell.length_c   1.000
_cell.angle_alpha   90.00
_cell.angle_beta   90.00
_cell.angle_gamma   90.00
#
_symmetry.space_group_name_H-M   'P 1'
#
loop_
_entity.id
_entity.type
_entity.pdbx_description
1 polymer ?
#
loop_
_entity_poly.entity_id
_entity_poly.type
_entity_poly.pdbx_seq_one_letter_code
_entity_poly.pdbx_strand_id
1 'polypeptide(L)'
;MPGLFETSISPYSLPLKSFGDSFVRPLLVGTMPDFGLLPKEYNVCVHGAYFPGYYYGPKEIKFGDVKMGDLWTYLKTRSCNPVDYVKALARFSWRYRLRWIYPRKSTLVPFFHIGFFFATCQYLINYKSHQTERHAKYH
;
A
#
# COMPACT_ATOMS: atom_id res chain seq x y z
N MET A 1 -13.23 -42.49 49.22
CA MET A 1 -14.26 -41.73 48.47
C MET A 1 -13.57 -40.47 47.93
N PRO A 2 -13.82 -40.13 46.66
CA PRO A 2 -12.84 -40.11 45.54
C PRO A 2 -12.23 -38.71 45.28
N GLY A 3 -11.03 -38.57 44.70
CA GLY A 3 -10.72 -38.70 43.26
C GLY A 3 -10.94 -37.33 42.57
N LEU A 4 -9.97 -36.70 41.91
CA LEU A 4 -9.60 -36.91 40.50
C LEU A 4 -8.51 -35.87 40.13
N PHE A 5 -7.34 -36.30 39.65
CA PHE A 5 -6.87 -36.24 38.26
C PHE A 5 -6.27 -34.90 37.80
N GLU A 6 -5.00 -34.99 37.35
CA GLU A 6 -4.30 -34.02 36.52
C GLU A 6 -5.07 -33.67 35.24
N THR A 7 -4.89 -32.46 34.71
CA THR A 7 -4.36 -32.14 33.35
C THR A 7 -4.89 -30.82 32.78
N SER A 8 -4.03 -30.23 31.93
CA SER A 8 -4.32 -29.32 30.81
C SER A 8 -4.14 -27.81 31.02
N ILE A 9 -3.02 -27.33 30.47
CA ILE A 9 -2.82 -26.01 29.90
C ILE A 9 -3.92 -25.79 28.83
N SER A 10 -4.59 -24.64 28.86
CA SER A 10 -5.40 -24.16 27.74
C SER A 10 -5.36 -22.62 27.62
N PRO A 11 -4.87 -22.03 26.51
CA PRO A 11 -4.50 -20.62 26.40
C PRO A 11 -5.63 -19.71 25.89
N TYR A 12 -6.77 -19.68 26.57
CA TYR A 12 -7.86 -18.74 26.23
C TYR A 12 -8.76 -18.46 27.45
N SER A 13 -8.30 -17.56 28.31
CA SER A 13 -9.11 -16.99 29.39
C SER A 13 -9.37 -15.50 29.13
N LEU A 14 -10.51 -15.19 28.53
CA LEU A 14 -11.26 -13.96 28.78
C LEU A 14 -12.70 -14.41 29.05
N PRO A 15 -13.36 -13.95 30.13
CA PRO A 15 -13.84 -12.57 30.13
C PRO A 15 -13.96 -11.92 31.53
N LEU A 16 -13.35 -10.75 31.73
CA LEU A 16 -13.79 -9.84 32.80
C LEU A 16 -14.38 -8.58 32.15
N LYS A 17 -15.71 -8.57 32.03
CA LYS A 17 -16.50 -7.36 31.77
C LYS A 17 -16.33 -6.41 32.96
N SER A 18 -15.29 -5.59 32.91
CA SER A 18 -15.17 -4.39 33.75
C SER A 18 -16.18 -3.34 33.25
N PHE A 19 -17.16 -3.03 34.09
CA PHE A 19 -18.32 -2.18 33.83
C PHE A 19 -17.97 -0.68 33.70
N GLY A 20 -16.68 -0.29 33.76
CA GLY A 20 -16.21 1.10 33.70
C GLY A 20 -15.56 1.54 32.38
N ASP A 21 -15.36 0.63 31.42
CA ASP A 21 -14.55 0.90 30.21
C ASP A 21 -15.31 1.56 29.06
N SER A 22 -16.63 1.72 29.17
CA SER A 22 -17.50 2.24 28.11
C SER A 22 -17.53 3.77 28.03
N PHE A 23 -17.13 4.49 29.09
CA PHE A 23 -17.29 5.95 29.17
C PHE A 23 -15.98 6.73 28.92
N VAL A 24 -14.81 6.13 29.18
CA VAL A 24 -13.50 6.85 29.11
C VAL A 24 -12.79 6.66 27.76
N ARG A 25 -13.14 5.63 26.98
CA ARG A 25 -12.49 5.32 25.69
C ARG A 25 -12.93 6.16 24.45
N PRO A 26 -14.08 6.86 24.41
CA PRO A 26 -14.48 7.53 23.16
C PRO A 26 -13.90 8.94 22.95
N LEU A 27 -13.19 9.53 23.94
CA LEU A 27 -12.72 10.93 23.85
C LEU A 27 -11.21 11.10 23.63
N LEU A 28 -10.41 10.04 23.75
CA LEU A 28 -8.96 10.06 23.50
C LEU A 28 -8.52 9.28 22.25
N VAL A 29 -9.44 8.63 21.55
CA VAL A 29 -9.18 7.96 20.25
C VAL A 29 -9.79 8.81 19.14
N GLY A 30 -9.35 10.06 19.04
CA GLY A 30 -9.55 10.84 17.83
C GLY A 30 -8.70 10.23 16.74
N THR A 31 -9.32 9.45 15.83
CA THR A 31 -8.87 9.13 14.46
C THR A 31 -7.38 9.35 14.15
N MET A 32 -6.49 8.74 14.92
CA MET A 32 -5.09 8.63 14.52
C MET A 32 -5.08 7.54 13.46
N PRO A 33 -4.51 7.78 12.27
CA PRO A 33 -4.23 6.68 11.35
C PRO A 33 -3.43 5.66 12.15
N ASP A 34 -3.83 4.39 12.12
CA ASP A 34 -3.16 3.28 12.82
C ASP A 34 -1.70 3.13 12.34
N PHE A 35 -0.83 4.04 12.75
CA PHE A 35 0.56 4.11 12.36
C PHE A 35 1.35 3.14 13.22
N GLY A 36 2.02 2.18 12.58
CA GLY A 36 2.85 1.18 13.26
C GLY A 36 2.13 -0.12 13.62
N LEU A 37 0.80 -0.19 13.47
CA LEU A 37 0.09 -1.46 13.54
C LEU A 37 0.24 -2.23 12.22
N LEU A 38 0.27 -3.56 12.34
CA LEU A 38 0.19 -4.44 11.18
C LEU A 38 -1.15 -4.21 10.46
N PRO A 39 -1.17 -4.31 9.11
CA PRO A 39 -2.42 -4.17 8.37
C PRO A 39 -3.42 -5.22 8.84
N LYS A 40 -4.68 -4.83 8.96
CA LYS A 40 -5.76 -5.69 9.49
C LYS A 40 -5.94 -6.98 8.68
N GLU A 41 -5.58 -6.96 7.39
CA GLU A 41 -5.68 -8.14 6.53
C GLU A 41 -4.53 -9.15 6.70
N TYR A 42 -3.49 -8.83 7.48
CA TYR A 42 -2.31 -9.69 7.58
C TYR A 42 -2.46 -10.77 8.66
N ASN A 43 -2.30 -12.02 8.23
CA ASN A 43 -2.19 -13.19 9.09
C ASN A 43 -0.79 -13.83 8.97
N VAL A 44 -0.07 -13.94 10.09
CA VAL A 44 1.29 -14.52 10.17
C VAL A 44 1.31 -15.98 9.69
N CYS A 45 0.28 -16.76 10.00
CA CYS A 45 0.22 -18.18 9.66
C CYS A 45 0.06 -18.43 8.15
N VAL A 46 -0.58 -17.49 7.43
CA VAL A 46 -0.83 -17.63 5.99
C VAL A 46 0.27 -16.95 5.17
N HIS A 47 0.77 -15.81 5.62
CA HIS A 47 1.67 -14.96 4.84
C HIS A 47 3.16 -15.06 5.21
N GLY A 48 3.51 -15.77 6.28
CA GLY A 48 4.90 -15.88 6.75
C GLY A 48 5.40 -14.57 7.35
N ALA A 49 6.68 -14.25 7.19
CA ALA A 49 7.26 -13.01 7.69
C ALA A 49 6.66 -11.78 6.99
N TYR A 50 6.39 -10.72 7.77
CA TYR A 50 5.78 -9.50 7.25
C TYR A 50 6.70 -8.82 6.22
N PHE A 51 6.13 -8.50 5.05
CA PHE A 51 6.80 -7.78 3.99
C PHE A 51 5.97 -6.56 3.56
N PRO A 52 6.43 -5.33 3.82
CA PRO A 52 5.64 -4.12 3.59
C PRO A 52 5.44 -3.78 2.12
N GLY A 53 6.12 -4.45 1.19
CA GLY A 53 5.92 -4.25 -0.25
C GLY A 53 4.72 -5.00 -0.85
N TYR A 54 4.12 -5.93 -0.09
CA TYR A 54 2.97 -6.71 -0.52
C TYR A 54 1.63 -6.07 -0.12
N TYR A 55 0.60 -6.43 -0.89
CA TYR A 55 -0.77 -6.12 -0.57
C TYR A 55 -1.43 -7.40 -0.06
N TYR A 56 -1.85 -7.38 1.21
CA TYR A 56 -2.46 -8.51 1.90
C TYR A 56 -3.99 -8.54 1.78
N GLY A 57 -4.59 -7.50 1.20
CA GLY A 57 -6.02 -7.43 0.95
C GLY A 57 -6.48 -8.27 -0.26
N PRO A 58 -7.77 -8.19 -0.61
CA PRO A 58 -8.36 -8.95 -1.71
C PRO A 58 -7.66 -8.63 -3.04
N LYS A 59 -7.21 -9.67 -3.73
CA LYS A 59 -6.49 -9.52 -5.00
C LYS A 59 -7.46 -9.34 -6.16
N GLU A 60 -7.63 -8.09 -6.57
CA GLU A 60 -8.36 -7.75 -7.79
C GLU A 60 -7.61 -8.18 -9.06
N ILE A 61 -8.34 -8.20 -10.19
CA ILE A 61 -7.78 -8.37 -11.53
C ILE A 61 -6.64 -7.35 -11.73
N LYS A 62 -5.51 -7.79 -12.27
CA LYS A 62 -4.38 -6.88 -12.52
C LYS A 62 -4.78 -5.91 -13.62
N PHE A 63 -4.32 -4.66 -13.53
CA PHE A 63 -4.63 -3.62 -14.51
C PHE A 63 -4.36 -4.05 -15.97
N GLY A 64 -3.31 -4.84 -16.22
CA GLY A 64 -2.97 -5.34 -17.56
C GLY A 64 -3.89 -6.44 -18.10
N ASP A 65 -4.66 -7.11 -17.24
CA ASP A 65 -5.57 -8.20 -17.62
C ASP A 65 -7.02 -7.68 -17.84
N VAL A 66 -7.26 -6.38 -17.62
CA VAL A 66 -8.58 -5.75 -17.77
C VAL A 66 -8.88 -5.46 -19.24
N LYS A 67 -10.10 -5.80 -19.69
CA LYS A 67 -10.58 -5.46 -21.04
C LYS A 67 -10.71 -3.94 -21.17
N MET A 68 -10.28 -3.38 -22.31
CA MET A 68 -10.27 -1.92 -22.52
C MET A 68 -11.67 -1.27 -22.39
N GLY A 69 -12.73 -1.98 -22.79
CA GLY A 69 -14.11 -1.49 -22.63
C GLY A 69 -14.56 -1.37 -21.16
N ASP A 70 -13.99 -2.19 -20.28
CA ASP A 70 -14.36 -2.27 -18.85
C ASP A 70 -13.44 -1.43 -17.96
N LEU A 71 -12.44 -0.75 -18.55
CA LEU A 71 -11.39 -0.06 -17.81
C LEU A 71 -11.94 1.03 -16.89
N TRP A 72 -12.92 1.80 -17.37
CA TRP A 72 -13.55 2.86 -16.58
C TRP A 72 -14.35 2.30 -15.40
N THR A 73 -15.08 1.20 -15.61
CA THR A 73 -15.82 0.52 -14.55
C THR A 73 -14.85 -0.05 -13.51
N TYR A 74 -13.75 -0.65 -13.96
CA TYR A 74 -12.68 -1.15 -13.10
C TYR A 74 -11.99 -0.05 -12.27
N LEU A 75 -11.78 1.14 -12.83
CA LEU A 75 -11.20 2.25 -12.08
C LEU A 75 -12.15 2.79 -11.00
N LYS A 76 -13.46 2.77 -11.26
CA LYS A 76 -14.49 3.21 -10.30
C LYS A 76 -14.64 2.29 -9.09
N THR A 77 -14.20 1.03 -9.14
CA THR A 77 -14.24 0.14 -7.97
C THR A 77 -13.19 0.49 -6.92
N ARG A 78 -12.21 1.34 -7.24
CA ARG A 78 -11.13 1.71 -6.32
C ARG A 78 -11.60 2.79 -5.34
N SER A 79 -11.16 2.67 -4.10
CA SER A 79 -11.38 3.70 -3.08
C SER A 79 -10.65 4.98 -3.46
N CYS A 80 -11.38 6.11 -3.50
CA CYS A 80 -10.80 7.44 -3.68
C CYS A 80 -10.21 8.00 -2.37
N ASN A 81 -9.93 7.15 -1.38
CA ASN A 81 -9.43 7.59 -0.08
C ASN A 81 -7.93 7.94 -0.18
N PRO A 82 -7.51 9.16 0.21
CA PRO A 82 -6.11 9.57 0.14
C PRO A 82 -5.16 8.64 0.91
N VAL A 83 -5.62 8.04 2.02
CA VAL A 83 -4.83 7.13 2.86
C VAL A 83 -4.46 5.85 2.10
N ASP A 84 -5.36 5.34 1.26
CA ASP A 84 -5.10 4.13 0.47
C ASP A 84 -4.04 4.37 -0.62
N TYR A 85 -4.03 5.56 -1.21
CA TYR A 85 -2.99 5.97 -2.15
C TYR A 85 -1.62 6.10 -1.48
N VAL A 86 -1.55 6.72 -0.30
CA VAL A 86 -0.30 6.82 0.46
C VAL A 86 0.23 5.42 0.80
N LYS A 87 -0.64 4.49 1.23
CA LYS A 87 -0.27 3.09 1.46
C LYS A 87 0.23 2.41 0.18
N ALA A 88 -0.38 2.68 -0.97
CA ALA A 88 0.06 2.13 -2.26
C ALA A 88 1.45 2.66 -2.67
N LEU A 89 1.70 3.97 -2.49
CA LEU A 89 3.00 4.59 -2.73
C LEU A 89 4.08 4.06 -1.77
N ALA A 90 3.75 3.85 -0.49
CA ALA A 90 4.66 3.23 0.46
C ALA A 90 5.10 1.84 -0.01
N ARG A 91 4.17 0.99 -0.44
CA ARG A 91 4.46 -0.35 -1.00
C ARG A 91 5.33 -0.27 -2.27
N PHE A 92 5.03 0.69 -3.15
CA PHE A 92 5.81 0.92 -4.36
C PHE A 92 7.26 1.33 -4.02
N SER A 93 7.43 2.30 -3.11
CA SER A 93 8.76 2.76 -2.68
C SER A 93 9.60 1.63 -2.09
N TRP A 94 8.98 0.72 -1.34
CA TRP A 94 9.66 -0.47 -0.81
C TRP A 94 10.21 -1.37 -1.92
N ARG A 95 9.36 -1.71 -2.90
CA ARG A 95 9.74 -2.52 -4.07
C ARG A 95 10.82 -1.84 -4.92
N TYR A 96 10.71 -0.53 -5.11
CA TYR A 96 11.67 0.26 -5.86
C TYR A 96 13.05 0.28 -5.19
N ARG A 97 13.09 0.54 -3.88
CA ARG A 97 14.35 0.54 -3.10
C ARG A 97 15.04 -0.82 -3.12
N LEU A 98 14.26 -1.90 -2.96
CA LEU A 98 14.77 -3.27 -3.03
C LEU A 98 15.37 -3.63 -4.38
N ARG A 99 14.86 -3.05 -5.47
CA ARG A 99 15.31 -3.35 -6.82
C ARG A 99 16.56 -2.57 -7.20
N TRP A 100 16.65 -1.29 -6.79
CA TRP A 100 17.63 -0.35 -7.38
C TRP A 100 18.51 0.42 -6.39
N ILE A 101 18.11 0.56 -5.11
CA ILE A 101 18.79 1.45 -4.15
C ILE A 101 19.66 0.66 -3.16
N TYR A 102 19.18 -0.49 -2.67
CA TYR A 102 19.95 -1.22 -1.66
C TYR A 102 21.29 -1.74 -2.21
N PRO A 103 22.33 -1.80 -1.35
CA PRO A 103 23.71 -2.04 -1.77
C PRO A 103 23.91 -3.38 -2.50
N ARG A 104 23.10 -4.40 -2.18
CA ARG A 104 23.14 -5.70 -2.85
C ARG A 104 22.83 -5.63 -4.35
N LYS A 105 22.06 -4.63 -4.79
CA LYS A 105 21.66 -4.40 -6.19
C LYS A 105 21.78 -2.91 -6.54
N SER A 106 22.86 -2.27 -6.11
CA SER A 106 23.08 -0.85 -6.39
C SER A 106 23.34 -0.67 -7.89
N THR A 107 22.58 0.22 -8.51
CA THR A 107 22.70 0.56 -9.94
C THR A 107 22.52 2.06 -10.12
N LEU A 108 22.96 2.60 -11.26
CA LEU A 108 22.76 4.02 -11.61
C LEU A 108 21.36 4.33 -12.16
N VAL A 109 20.48 3.34 -12.27
CA VAL A 109 19.08 3.46 -12.75
C VAL A 109 18.27 4.59 -12.11
N PRO A 110 18.29 4.83 -10.78
CA PRO A 110 17.49 5.90 -10.19
C PRO A 110 17.89 7.29 -10.69
N PHE A 111 19.15 7.51 -11.06
CA PHE A 111 19.59 8.78 -11.64
C PHE A 111 18.98 9.01 -13.03
N PHE A 112 18.93 7.97 -13.87
CA PHE A 112 18.28 8.05 -15.18
C PHE A 112 16.77 8.29 -15.07
N HIS A 113 16.09 7.68 -14.09
CA HIS A 113 14.68 7.95 -13.86
C HIS A 113 14.41 9.41 -13.47
N ILE A 114 15.26 9.99 -12.61
CA ILE A 114 15.17 11.40 -12.24
C ILE A 114 15.42 12.30 -13.45
N GLY A 115 16.46 12.02 -14.25
CA GLY A 115 16.75 12.76 -15.47
C GLY A 115 15.61 12.70 -16.50
N PHE A 116 15.05 11.51 -16.73
CA PHE A 116 13.89 11.32 -17.60
C PHE A 116 12.66 12.09 -17.11
N PHE A 117 12.40 12.09 -15.80
CA PHE A 117 11.31 12.84 -15.21
C PHE A 117 11.46 14.35 -15.45
N PHE A 118 12.64 14.91 -15.20
CA PHE A 118 12.91 16.32 -15.45
C PHE A 118 12.82 16.69 -16.94
N ALA A 119 13.40 15.88 -17.83
CA ALA A 119 13.30 16.08 -19.27
C ALA A 119 11.83 16.09 -19.74
N THR A 120 11.02 15.15 -19.23
CA THR A 120 9.59 15.06 -19.54
C THR A 120 8.83 16.28 -19.01
N CYS A 121 9.06 16.69 -17.75
CA CYS A 121 8.44 17.88 -17.19
C CYS A 121 8.78 19.14 -17.99
N GLN A 122 10.04 19.32 -18.37
CA GLN A 122 10.49 20.44 -19.20
C GLN A 122 9.78 20.44 -20.55
N TYR A 123 9.67 19.28 -21.21
CA TYR A 123 8.96 19.16 -22.49
C TYR A 123 7.48 19.54 -22.36
N LEU A 124 6.80 19.08 -21.31
CA LEU A 124 5.39 19.39 -21.06
C LEU A 124 5.16 20.88 -20.78
N ILE A 125 6.03 21.53 -20.02
CA ILE A 125 5.96 22.98 -19.75
C ILE A 125 6.15 23.79 -21.03
N ASN A 126 7.09 23.37 -21.90
CA ASN A 126 7.40 24.05 -23.16
C ASN A 126 6.55 23.56 -24.34
N TYR A 127 5.56 22.70 -24.10
CA TYR A 127 4.81 22.04 -25.17
C TYR A 127 4.13 23.02 -26.12
N LYS A 128 3.62 24.16 -25.61
CA LYS A 128 3.02 25.21 -26.46
C LYS A 128 4.00 25.81 -27.46
N SER A 129 5.27 25.97 -27.09
CA SER A 129 6.30 26.47 -27.99
C SER A 129 6.59 25.45 -29.11
N HIS A 130 6.64 24.17 -28.76
CA HIS A 130 6.85 23.08 -29.73
C HIS A 130 5.64 22.83 -30.64
N GLN A 131 4.44 23.25 -30.24
CA GLN A 131 3.26 23.14 -31.10
C GLN A 131 3.32 24.05 -32.33
N THR A 132 4.02 25.19 -32.25
CA THR A 132 4.16 26.13 -33.37
C THR A 132 4.82 25.46 -34.58
N GLU A 133 5.75 24.54 -34.33
CA GLU A 133 6.45 23.76 -35.36
C GLU A 133 5.52 22.80 -36.11
N ARG A 134 4.34 22.45 -35.58
CA ARG A 134 3.41 21.54 -36.29
C ARG A 134 2.82 22.14 -37.57
N HIS A 135 2.81 23.47 -37.68
CA HIS A 135 2.31 24.16 -38.87
C HIS A 135 3.42 24.44 -39.90
N ALA A 136 4.67 24.25 -39.52
CA ALA A 136 5.81 24.36 -40.43
C ALA A 136 6.00 23.03 -41.17
N LYS A 137 6.14 23.12 -42.50
CA LYS A 137 6.51 21.96 -43.32
C LYS A 137 8.00 21.72 -43.16
N TYR A 138 8.35 20.70 -42.39
CA TYR A 138 9.69 20.13 -42.39
C TYR A 138 9.73 18.94 -43.36
N HIS A 139 10.94 18.60 -43.81
CA HIS A 139 11.18 17.48 -44.72
C HIS A 139 10.82 16.13 -44.09
#